data_AF-A0AAD2EE57-F1
#
_entry.id   AF-A0AAD2EE57-F1
#
_cell.length_a   1.000
_cell.length_b   1.000
_cell.length_c   1.000
_cell.angle_alpha   90.00
_cell.angle_beta   90.00
_cell.angle_gamma   90.00
#
_symmetry.space_group_name_H-M   'P 1'
#
loop_
_entity.id
_entity.type
_entity.pdbx_description
1 polymer ?
#
loop_
_entity_poly.entity_id
_entity_poly.type
_entity_poly.pdbx_seq_one_letter_code
_entity_poly.pdbx_strand_id
1 'polypeptide(L)'
;MLKAALFKRKKTSKPFKEFYNEWFATLTTTLLPSLRRALSPGFLSPVILSTQVELMHHHFRSYYDALDQAAAADVAQCLYPEWRNSIERSFLWLGDLHPYLFTNLLRSFLADQEPPVDENVTKFLDKSWHVVMAWKSPSKTLTTKVDKIECGLRLMVPALASRWRNAQSAFVENMGTAIGEALAAEMEDMVGVFVDANRLRRSILADILSATDLYQAALFLEALAQFLVGFKDQKLLNEFEKCKIAIN
;
A
#
# COMPACT_ATOMS: atom_id res chain seq x y z
N MET A 1 -14.56 35.42 -22.48
CA MET A 1 -13.59 35.47 -21.37
C MET A 1 -14.05 34.51 -20.27
N LEU A 2 -13.54 33.28 -20.25
CA LEU A 2 -13.87 32.26 -19.26
C LEU A 2 -12.57 31.58 -18.80
N LYS A 3 -11.87 32.23 -17.88
CA LYS A 3 -10.76 31.67 -17.09
C LYS A 3 -10.93 32.20 -15.69
N ALA A 4 -11.60 31.47 -14.78
CA ALA A 4 -11.41 31.65 -13.33
C ALA A 4 -12.32 30.79 -12.43
N ALA A 5 -13.47 30.30 -12.89
CA ALA A 5 -14.51 29.86 -11.94
C ALA A 5 -14.41 28.39 -11.48
N LEU A 6 -13.80 27.48 -12.27
CA LEU A 6 -13.76 26.05 -11.92
C LEU A 6 -12.59 25.64 -11.00
N PHE A 7 -11.65 26.56 -10.67
CA PHE A 7 -10.42 26.24 -9.94
C PHE A 7 -10.25 26.95 -8.59
N LYS A 8 -11.31 27.56 -8.04
CA LYS A 8 -11.25 28.19 -6.70
C LYS A 8 -11.76 27.26 -5.59
N ARG A 9 -11.21 26.04 -5.49
CA ARG A 9 -11.12 25.38 -4.18
C ARG A 9 -9.87 25.93 -3.49
N LYS A 10 -10.02 26.44 -2.27
CA LYS A 10 -8.95 27.07 -1.46
C LYS A 10 -7.69 26.19 -1.49
N LYS A 11 -6.62 26.67 -2.14
CA LYS A 11 -5.26 26.11 -2.13
C LYS A 11 -4.58 26.33 -0.76
N THR A 12 -5.14 25.78 0.31
CA THR A 12 -4.46 25.71 1.62
C THR A 12 -4.09 24.28 2.01
N SER A 13 -4.32 23.31 1.13
CA SER A 13 -3.73 21.98 1.28
C SER A 13 -2.27 22.04 0.89
N LYS A 14 -1.40 21.60 1.80
CA LYS A 14 -0.06 21.15 1.45
C LYS A 14 -0.13 20.29 0.18
N PRO A 15 0.72 20.52 -0.84
CA PRO A 15 0.77 19.64 -2.01
C PRO A 15 0.96 18.19 -1.56
N PHE A 16 0.18 17.24 -2.10
CA PHE A 16 0.24 15.84 -1.66
C PHE A 16 1.66 15.26 -1.78
N LYS A 17 2.45 15.74 -2.76
CA LYS A 17 3.88 15.45 -2.89
C LYS A 17 4.68 15.71 -1.61
N GLU A 18 4.45 16.83 -0.93
CA GLU A 18 5.20 17.16 0.29
C GLU A 18 4.75 16.25 1.45
N PHE A 19 3.44 15.99 1.58
CA PHE A 19 2.94 15.00 2.52
C PHE A 19 3.55 13.62 2.26
N TYR A 20 3.57 13.17 1.01
CA TYR A 20 4.14 11.88 0.62
C TYR A 20 5.61 11.76 1.00
N ASN A 21 6.41 12.80 0.72
CA ASN A 21 7.83 12.81 1.06
C ASN A 21 8.07 12.73 2.57
N GLU A 22 7.29 13.48 3.36
CA GLU A 22 7.38 13.41 4.82
C GLU A 22 6.91 12.06 5.35
N TRP A 23 5.77 11.57 4.87
CA TRP A 23 5.24 10.26 5.23
C TRP A 23 6.27 9.15 4.96
N PHE A 24 6.91 9.18 3.80
CA PHE A 24 7.92 8.21 3.41
C PHE A 24 9.22 8.36 4.23
N ALA A 25 9.63 9.59 4.51
CA ALA A 25 10.78 9.86 5.38
C ALA A 25 10.54 9.35 6.81
N THR A 26 9.34 9.56 7.38
CA THR A 26 8.95 9.02 8.68
C THR A 26 8.95 7.49 8.69
N LEU A 27 8.41 6.85 7.65
CA LEU A 27 8.44 5.38 7.52
C LEU A 27 9.88 4.86 7.57
N THR A 28 10.76 5.46 6.77
CA THR A 28 12.12 4.98 6.54
C THR A 28 13.06 5.27 7.71
N THR A 29 13.00 6.48 8.26
CA THR A 29 13.98 6.96 9.25
C THR A 29 13.55 6.73 10.70
N THR A 30 12.24 6.55 10.95
CA THR A 30 11.69 6.49 12.31
C THR A 30 10.98 5.17 12.58
N LEU A 31 9.92 4.85 11.83
CA LEU A 31 9.02 3.75 12.17
C LEU A 31 9.64 2.37 11.88
N LEU A 32 10.19 2.17 10.67
CA LEU A 32 10.82 0.90 10.30
C LEU A 32 12.01 0.55 11.22
N PRO A 33 12.96 1.48 11.52
CA PRO A 33 14.02 1.20 12.50
C PRO A 33 13.51 0.91 13.91
N SER A 34 12.43 1.57 14.35
CA SER A 34 11.87 1.37 15.68
C SER A 34 11.16 0.02 15.81
N LEU A 35 10.42 -0.40 14.77
CA LEU A 35 9.82 -1.73 14.69
C LEU A 35 10.89 -2.82 14.70
N ARG A 36 11.95 -2.68 13.89
CA ARG A 36 13.10 -3.60 13.87
C ARG A 36 13.76 -3.72 15.24
N ARG A 37 13.97 -2.58 15.93
CA ARG A 37 14.53 -2.58 17.28
C ARG A 37 13.62 -3.33 18.25
N ALA A 38 12.30 -3.14 18.18
CA ALA A 38 11.34 -3.86 19.03
C ALA A 38 11.29 -5.38 18.74
N LEU A 39 11.67 -5.80 17.53
CA LEU A 39 11.82 -7.22 17.14
C LEU A 39 13.18 -7.81 17.52
N SER A 40 14.17 -6.99 17.90
CA SER A 40 15.51 -7.47 18.27
C SER A 40 15.50 -8.18 19.63
N PRO A 41 16.23 -9.30 19.80
CA PRO A 41 16.25 -10.12 21.02
C PRO A 41 16.42 -9.34 22.33
N GLY A 42 17.33 -8.36 22.34
CA GLY A 42 17.62 -7.56 23.53
C GLY A 42 16.54 -6.54 23.93
N PHE A 43 15.51 -6.35 23.11
CA PHE A 43 14.46 -5.32 23.31
C PHE A 43 13.04 -5.88 23.14
N LEU A 44 12.89 -7.21 23.07
CA LEU A 44 11.60 -7.86 22.92
C LEU A 44 10.72 -7.58 24.14
N SER A 45 9.73 -6.72 23.94
CA SER A 45 8.65 -6.50 24.89
C SER A 45 7.33 -6.52 24.12
N PRO A 46 6.38 -7.41 24.47
CA PRO A 46 5.09 -7.47 23.79
C PRO A 46 4.33 -6.13 23.80
N VAL A 47 4.47 -5.35 24.87
CA VAL A 47 3.85 -4.03 25.00
C VAL A 47 4.47 -3.06 23.99
N ILE A 48 5.80 -2.97 23.94
CA ILE A 48 6.51 -2.09 23.01
C ILE A 48 6.21 -2.51 21.57
N LEU A 49 6.23 -3.81 21.28
CA LEU A 49 5.95 -4.34 19.95
C LEU A 49 4.50 -4.04 19.51
N SER A 50 3.52 -4.18 20.41
CA SER A 50 2.13 -3.79 20.13
C SER A 50 2.02 -2.31 19.78
N THR A 51 2.67 -1.43 20.56
CA THR A 51 2.73 0.01 20.24
C THR A 51 3.35 0.25 18.87
N GLN A 52 4.44 -0.44 18.51
CA GLN A 52 5.06 -0.26 17.19
C GLN A 52 4.17 -0.74 16.05
N VAL A 53 3.47 -1.87 16.22
CA VAL A 53 2.51 -2.39 15.24
C VAL A 53 1.36 -1.41 15.04
N GLU A 54 0.81 -0.84 16.11
CA GLU A 54 -0.25 0.17 16.05
C GLU A 54 0.21 1.45 15.34
N LEU A 55 1.42 1.95 15.67
CA LEU A 55 2.00 3.12 15.01
C LEU A 55 2.19 2.89 13.51
N MET A 56 2.71 1.72 13.13
CA MET A 56 2.89 1.33 11.72
C MET A 56 1.55 1.25 10.98
N HIS A 57 0.55 0.59 11.57
CA HIS A 57 -0.78 0.48 10.97
C HIS A 57 -1.44 1.86 10.81
N HIS A 58 -1.37 2.70 11.85
CA HIS A 58 -1.87 4.07 11.77
C HIS A 58 -1.17 4.89 10.68
N HIS A 59 0.15 4.72 10.53
CA HIS A 59 0.93 5.37 9.48
C HIS A 59 0.49 4.95 8.07
N PHE A 60 0.27 3.66 7.83
CA PHE A 60 -0.27 3.21 6.54
C PHE A 60 -1.71 3.69 6.28
N ARG A 61 -2.54 3.76 7.32
CA ARG A 61 -3.90 4.29 7.21
C ARG A 61 -3.90 5.78 6.86
N SER A 62 -3.06 6.57 7.53
CA SER A 62 -2.98 8.03 7.31
C SER A 62 -2.55 8.38 5.88
N TYR A 63 -1.72 7.54 5.25
CA TYR A 63 -1.40 7.67 3.83
C TYR A 63 -2.64 7.63 2.95
N TYR A 64 -3.49 6.62 3.11
CA TYR A 64 -4.70 6.48 2.31
C TYR A 64 -5.75 7.54 2.62
N ASP A 65 -5.85 7.97 3.88
CA ASP A 65 -6.75 9.07 4.26
C ASP A 65 -6.33 10.40 3.63
N ALA A 66 -5.02 10.66 3.53
CA ALA A 66 -4.49 11.82 2.83
C ALA A 66 -4.61 11.69 1.29
N LEU A 67 -4.46 10.47 0.76
CA LEU A 67 -4.60 10.20 -0.67
C LEU A 67 -6.05 10.39 -1.14
N ASP A 68 -7.04 9.99 -0.32
CA ASP A 68 -8.46 10.26 -0.59
C ASP A 68 -8.75 11.77 -0.60
N GLN A 69 -8.18 12.53 0.34
CA GLN A 69 -8.32 13.99 0.37
C GLN A 69 -7.67 14.66 -0.85
N ALA A 70 -6.51 14.17 -1.28
CA ALA A 70 -5.84 14.66 -2.49
C ALA A 70 -6.66 14.36 -3.74
N ALA A 71 -7.24 13.16 -3.85
CA ALA A 71 -8.10 12.78 -4.97
C ALA A 71 -9.38 13.62 -5.02
N ALA A 72 -10.01 13.88 -3.87
CA ALA A 72 -11.18 14.75 -3.79
C ALA A 72 -10.89 16.19 -4.23
N ALA A 73 -9.66 16.67 -4.04
CA ALA A 73 -9.22 17.97 -4.53
C ALA A 73 -8.93 17.95 -6.04
N ASP A 74 -8.17 16.95 -6.50
CA ASP A 74 -7.84 16.70 -7.90
C ASP A 74 -7.38 15.23 -8.03
N VAL A 75 -8.16 14.41 -8.73
CA VAL A 75 -7.84 12.99 -8.93
C VAL A 75 -6.71 12.78 -9.94
N ALA A 76 -6.51 13.73 -10.86
CA ALA A 76 -5.51 13.60 -11.92
C ALA A 76 -4.09 13.58 -11.36
N GLN A 77 -3.79 14.42 -10.36
CA GLN A 77 -2.49 14.38 -9.67
C GLN A 77 -2.23 12.99 -9.03
N CYS A 78 -3.26 12.30 -8.55
CA CYS A 78 -3.10 11.00 -7.91
C CYS A 78 -2.93 9.86 -8.91
N LEU A 79 -3.57 9.96 -10.08
CA LEU A 79 -3.47 8.97 -11.17
C LEU A 79 -2.18 9.13 -11.97
N TYR A 80 -1.66 10.35 -12.07
CA TYR A 80 -0.42 10.69 -12.77
C TYR A 80 0.58 11.39 -11.82
N PRO A 81 1.06 10.68 -10.77
CA PRO A 81 1.81 11.31 -9.69
C PRO A 81 3.24 11.66 -10.09
N GLU A 82 3.53 12.95 -10.17
CA GLU A 82 4.89 13.44 -10.43
C GLU A 82 5.88 13.12 -9.30
N TRP A 83 5.39 12.85 -8.10
CA TRP A 83 6.19 12.57 -6.89
C TRP A 83 6.61 11.10 -6.76
N ARG A 84 6.05 10.20 -7.57
CA ARG A 84 6.48 8.79 -7.65
C ARG A 84 7.60 8.66 -8.68
N ASN A 85 8.58 7.80 -8.42
CA ASN A 85 9.63 7.49 -9.40
C ASN A 85 9.14 6.50 -10.47
N SER A 86 9.99 6.22 -11.46
CA SER A 86 9.69 5.35 -12.60
C SER A 86 9.28 3.93 -12.19
N ILE A 87 9.97 3.35 -11.21
CA ILE A 87 9.63 2.03 -10.66
C ILE A 87 8.28 2.07 -9.97
N GLU A 88 8.07 2.97 -9.01
CA GLU A 88 6.79 3.07 -8.27
C GLU A 88 5.60 3.22 -9.21
N ARG A 89 5.75 4.06 -10.26
CA ARG A 89 4.70 4.28 -11.26
C ARG A 89 4.27 3.00 -11.98
N SER A 90 5.21 2.07 -12.23
CA SER A 90 4.91 0.79 -12.88
C SER A 90 4.04 -0.15 -12.04
N PHE A 91 3.96 0.08 -10.72
CA PHE A 91 3.15 -0.73 -9.80
C PHE A 91 1.80 -0.10 -9.46
N LEU A 92 1.48 1.09 -10.00
CA LEU A 92 0.24 1.79 -9.69
C LEU A 92 -0.95 1.15 -10.42
N TRP A 93 -1.98 0.84 -9.64
CA TRP A 93 -3.30 0.43 -10.11
C TRP A 93 -4.32 1.37 -9.46
N LEU A 94 -5.04 2.20 -10.22
CA LEU A 94 -5.93 3.21 -9.63
C LEU A 94 -5.23 4.06 -8.55
N GLY A 95 -4.04 4.58 -8.87
CA GLY A 95 -3.29 5.54 -8.05
C GLY A 95 -2.34 4.98 -6.98
N ASP A 96 -2.40 3.69 -6.66
CA ASP A 96 -1.47 3.07 -5.69
C ASP A 96 -1.37 1.55 -5.90
N LEU A 97 -0.66 0.84 -5.02
CA LEU A 97 -0.42 -0.60 -5.10
C LEU A 97 -1.68 -1.42 -5.40
N HIS A 98 -1.52 -2.47 -6.20
CA HIS A 98 -2.58 -3.43 -6.44
C HIS A 98 -2.94 -4.17 -5.11
N PRO A 99 -4.22 -4.31 -4.72
CA PRO A 99 -4.63 -4.94 -3.46
C PRO A 99 -4.10 -6.36 -3.21
N TYR A 100 -3.98 -7.20 -4.25
CA TYR A 100 -3.33 -8.52 -4.16
C TYR A 100 -1.88 -8.49 -3.67
N LEU A 101 -1.18 -7.35 -3.74
CA LEU A 101 0.18 -7.24 -3.25
C LEU A 101 0.25 -7.58 -1.75
N PHE A 102 -0.73 -7.15 -0.97
CA PHE A 102 -0.79 -7.44 0.46
C PHE A 102 -0.96 -8.95 0.74
N THR A 103 -1.84 -9.62 0.01
CA THR A 103 -2.07 -11.06 0.18
C THR A 103 -0.90 -11.87 -0.38
N ASN A 104 -0.31 -11.47 -1.51
CA ASN A 104 0.87 -12.13 -2.07
C ASN A 104 2.07 -12.04 -1.13
N LEU A 105 2.30 -10.86 -0.54
CA LEU A 105 3.32 -10.67 0.49
C LEU A 105 3.04 -11.54 1.72
N LEU A 106 1.79 -11.63 2.16
CA LEU A 106 1.44 -12.51 3.27
C LEU A 106 1.69 -13.99 2.93
N ARG A 107 1.33 -14.42 1.71
CA ARG A 107 1.53 -15.79 1.22
C ARG A 107 3.00 -16.18 1.11
N SER A 108 3.92 -15.24 0.84
CA SER A 108 5.35 -15.57 0.79
C SER A 108 5.86 -16.06 2.15
N PHE A 109 5.34 -15.55 3.27
CA PHE A 109 5.67 -16.08 4.60
C PHE A 109 5.12 -17.49 4.86
N LEU A 110 4.05 -17.89 4.16
CA LEU A 110 3.40 -19.19 4.34
C LEU A 110 4.02 -20.28 3.46
N ALA A 111 4.67 -19.90 2.35
CA ALA A 111 5.26 -20.81 1.37
C ALA A 111 6.66 -21.31 1.75
N ASP A 112 7.44 -20.56 2.52
CA ASP A 112 8.85 -20.86 2.88
C ASP A 112 9.01 -21.93 4.00
N GLN A 113 8.21 -22.99 3.99
CA GLN A 113 8.33 -24.08 4.98
C GLN A 113 9.24 -25.22 4.50
N GLU A 114 10.56 -25.00 4.55
CA GLU A 114 11.57 -26.07 4.48
C GLU A 114 11.64 -26.89 5.80
N PRO A 115 12.13 -28.17 5.77
CA PRO A 115 12.04 -29.14 6.86
C PRO A 115 12.95 -28.79 8.07
N PRO A 116 12.87 -29.50 9.22
CA PRO A 116 13.25 -28.95 10.52
C PRO A 116 14.75 -28.70 10.61
N VAL A 117 15.09 -27.50 11.07
CA VAL A 117 16.47 -27.10 11.36
C VAL A 117 17.02 -27.98 12.49
N ASP A 118 18.16 -28.62 12.23
CA ASP A 118 18.95 -29.41 13.16
C ASP A 118 19.15 -28.65 14.50
N GLU A 119 18.93 -29.33 15.63
CA GLU A 119 18.96 -28.77 17.00
C GLU A 119 20.32 -28.12 17.38
N ASN A 120 21.35 -28.32 16.56
CA ASN A 120 22.65 -27.68 16.72
C ASN A 120 22.74 -26.25 16.14
N VAL A 121 21.81 -25.82 15.28
CA VAL A 121 21.78 -24.44 14.72
C VAL A 121 21.05 -23.48 15.67
N THR A 122 20.23 -24.01 16.58
CA THR A 122 19.54 -23.25 17.65
C THR A 122 20.49 -22.54 18.61
N LYS A 123 21.77 -22.93 18.67
CA LYS A 123 22.82 -22.23 19.45
C LYS A 123 23.45 -21.04 18.73
N PHE A 124 23.27 -20.90 17.40
CA PHE A 124 23.80 -19.80 16.60
C PHE A 124 22.74 -18.75 16.22
N LEU A 125 21.46 -19.05 16.42
CA LEU A 125 20.36 -18.14 16.15
C LEU A 125 20.03 -17.32 17.39
N ASP A 126 20.84 -16.29 17.63
CA ASP A 126 20.49 -15.12 18.44
C ASP A 126 19.38 -14.27 17.76
N LYS A 127 18.46 -14.92 17.04
CA LYS A 127 17.23 -14.33 16.52
C LYS A 127 16.10 -14.82 17.43
N SER A 128 15.35 -13.88 17.98
CA SER A 128 14.16 -14.11 18.80
C SER A 128 13.38 -15.32 18.30
N TRP A 129 13.29 -16.39 19.10
CA TRP A 129 12.59 -17.62 18.72
C TRP A 129 11.15 -17.32 18.27
N HIS A 130 10.49 -16.32 18.85
CA HIS A 130 9.17 -15.86 18.44
C HIS A 130 9.13 -15.33 17.01
N VAL A 131 10.18 -14.66 16.55
CA VAL A 131 10.28 -14.13 15.18
C VAL A 131 10.54 -15.25 14.17
N VAL A 132 11.41 -16.20 14.52
CA VAL A 132 11.73 -17.35 13.67
C VAL A 132 10.57 -18.34 13.58
N MET A 133 9.78 -18.46 14.65
CA MET A 133 8.66 -19.39 14.73
C MET A 133 7.31 -18.76 14.36
N ALA A 134 7.22 -17.44 14.19
CA ALA A 134 5.95 -16.71 13.94
C ALA A 134 5.13 -17.30 12.78
N TRP A 135 5.81 -17.79 11.73
CA TRP A 135 5.17 -18.33 10.54
C TRP A 135 5.23 -19.86 10.44
N LYS A 136 5.84 -20.55 11.42
CA LYS A 136 5.86 -22.01 11.45
C LYS A 136 4.49 -22.54 11.86
N SER A 137 3.94 -23.46 11.07
CA SER A 137 2.61 -24.04 11.30
C SER A 137 1.50 -22.98 11.47
N PRO A 138 1.23 -22.17 10.43
CA PRO A 138 0.23 -21.10 10.48
C PRO A 138 -1.13 -21.65 10.92
N SER A 139 -1.84 -20.88 11.74
CA SER A 139 -3.14 -21.32 12.24
C SER A 139 -4.13 -21.53 11.08
N LYS A 140 -5.01 -22.53 11.21
CA LYS A 140 -6.12 -22.73 10.25
C LYS A 140 -7.01 -21.48 10.13
N THR A 141 -7.10 -20.70 11.21
CA THR A 141 -7.83 -19.43 11.24
C THR A 141 -7.19 -18.41 10.32
N LEU A 142 -5.86 -18.26 10.38
CA LEU A 142 -5.11 -17.35 9.52
C LEU A 142 -5.30 -17.74 8.05
N THR A 143 -5.03 -18.99 7.68
CA THR A 143 -5.16 -19.45 6.28
C THR A 143 -6.58 -19.27 5.75
N THR A 144 -7.60 -19.65 6.53
CA THR A 144 -9.02 -19.46 6.15
C THR A 144 -9.37 -17.98 5.99
N LYS A 145 -8.86 -17.09 6.84
CA LYS A 145 -9.08 -15.64 6.69
C LYS A 145 -8.42 -15.11 5.43
N VAL A 146 -7.19 -15.52 5.12
CA VAL A 146 -6.50 -15.13 3.88
C VAL A 146 -7.26 -15.60 2.65
N ASP A 147 -7.73 -16.85 2.62
CA ASP A 147 -8.56 -17.39 1.53
C ASP A 147 -9.83 -16.54 1.32
N LYS A 148 -10.48 -16.11 2.41
CA LYS A 148 -11.67 -15.24 2.35
C LYS A 148 -11.37 -13.85 1.80
N ILE A 149 -10.25 -13.24 2.22
CA ILE A 149 -9.79 -11.95 1.69
C ILE A 149 -9.56 -12.07 0.17
N GLU A 150 -8.87 -13.12 -0.27
CA GLU A 150 -8.59 -13.37 -1.69
C GLU A 150 -9.87 -13.67 -2.50
N CYS A 151 -10.85 -14.38 -1.93
CA CYS A 151 -12.18 -14.53 -2.51
C CYS A 151 -12.86 -13.18 -2.74
N GLY A 152 -12.84 -12.29 -1.75
CA GLY A 152 -13.39 -10.94 -1.86
C GLY A 152 -12.67 -10.13 -2.94
N LEU A 153 -11.34 -10.18 -2.97
CA LEU A 153 -10.51 -9.52 -3.98
C LEU A 153 -10.85 -9.96 -5.41
N ARG A 154 -11.14 -11.24 -5.64
CA ARG A 154 -11.54 -11.77 -6.96
C ARG A 154 -12.82 -11.14 -7.49
N LEU A 155 -13.68 -10.64 -6.61
CA LEU A 155 -14.92 -9.94 -6.99
C LEU A 155 -14.71 -8.42 -7.09
N MET A 156 -14.04 -7.84 -6.10
CA MET A 156 -13.94 -6.38 -5.95
C MET A 156 -12.97 -5.73 -6.93
N VAL A 157 -11.80 -6.35 -7.18
CA VAL A 157 -10.79 -5.76 -8.08
C VAL A 157 -11.33 -5.64 -9.52
N PRO A 158 -11.92 -6.68 -10.15
CA PRO A 158 -12.49 -6.54 -11.49
C PRO A 158 -13.65 -5.56 -11.54
N ALA A 159 -14.49 -5.50 -10.51
CA ALA A 159 -15.60 -4.56 -10.42
C ALA A 159 -15.12 -3.11 -10.41
N LEU A 160 -14.13 -2.78 -9.58
CA LEU A 160 -13.52 -1.45 -9.54
C LEU A 160 -12.83 -1.09 -10.86
N ALA A 161 -12.10 -2.04 -11.45
CA ALA A 161 -11.46 -1.82 -12.75
C ALA A 161 -12.48 -1.57 -13.86
N SER A 162 -13.63 -2.27 -13.84
CA SER A 162 -14.71 -2.05 -14.80
C SER A 162 -15.37 -0.69 -14.60
N ARG A 163 -15.68 -0.31 -13.36
CA ARG A 163 -16.27 1.00 -13.07
C ARG A 163 -15.32 2.14 -13.44
N TRP A 164 -14.03 1.98 -13.17
CA TRP A 164 -13.00 2.93 -13.61
C TRP A 164 -13.01 3.12 -15.14
N ARG A 165 -12.98 2.02 -15.90
CA ARG A 165 -13.02 2.09 -17.38
C ARG A 165 -14.27 2.79 -17.88
N ASN A 166 -15.43 2.49 -17.28
CA ASN A 166 -16.69 3.13 -17.67
C ASN A 166 -16.67 4.65 -17.38
N ALA A 167 -16.23 5.06 -16.19
CA ALA A 167 -16.09 6.46 -15.82
C ALA A 167 -15.09 7.20 -16.75
N GLN A 168 -13.98 6.53 -17.09
CA GLN A 168 -12.99 7.07 -18.02
C GLN A 168 -13.55 7.23 -19.44
N SER A 169 -14.25 6.24 -19.96
CA SER A 169 -14.90 6.30 -21.27
C SER A 169 -15.92 7.44 -21.32
N ALA A 170 -16.80 7.54 -20.32
CA ALA A 170 -17.81 8.59 -20.24
C ALA A 170 -17.18 9.99 -20.17
N PHE A 171 -16.13 10.17 -19.38
CA PHE A 171 -15.37 11.43 -19.33
C PHE A 171 -14.78 11.82 -20.69
N VAL A 172 -14.16 10.86 -21.40
CA VAL A 172 -13.53 11.12 -22.71
C VAL A 172 -14.57 11.45 -23.79
N GLU A 173 -15.70 10.74 -23.81
CA GLU A 173 -16.80 11.00 -24.75
C GLU A 173 -17.39 12.40 -24.55
N ASN A 174 -17.46 12.86 -23.30
CA ASN A 174 -18.06 14.13 -22.93
C ASN A 174 -17.09 15.33 -22.98
N MET A 175 -15.77 15.11 -23.03
CA MET A 175 -14.76 16.19 -23.05
C MET A 175 -14.93 17.18 -24.22
N GLY A 176 -15.52 16.77 -25.34
CA GLY A 176 -15.71 17.62 -26.54
C GLY A 176 -17.11 18.21 -26.72
N THR A 177 -18.10 17.73 -25.97
CA THR A 177 -19.53 17.93 -26.29
C THR A 177 -20.36 18.40 -25.10
N ALA A 178 -19.89 18.18 -23.86
CA ALA A 178 -20.69 18.35 -22.66
C ALA A 178 -20.48 19.71 -21.98
N ILE A 179 -21.53 20.17 -21.28
CA ILE A 179 -21.50 21.35 -20.40
C ILE A 179 -20.69 21.00 -19.14
N GLY A 180 -20.06 22.00 -18.51
CA GLY A 180 -19.16 21.79 -17.36
C GLY A 180 -19.73 20.99 -16.18
N GLU A 181 -21.06 20.95 -16.00
CA GLU A 181 -21.72 20.14 -14.96
C GLU A 181 -21.64 18.63 -15.25
N ALA A 182 -21.84 18.21 -16.50
CA ALA A 182 -21.73 16.80 -16.87
C ALA A 182 -20.28 16.32 -16.75
N LEU A 183 -19.31 17.14 -17.18
CA LEU A 183 -17.90 16.82 -17.00
C LEU A 183 -17.51 16.71 -15.51
N ALA A 184 -18.09 17.55 -14.65
CA ALA A 184 -17.86 17.49 -13.20
C ALA A 184 -18.42 16.21 -12.57
N ALA A 185 -19.59 15.74 -13.02
CA ALA A 185 -20.17 14.48 -12.55
C ALA A 185 -19.30 13.26 -12.92
N GLU A 186 -18.74 13.23 -14.14
CA GLU A 186 -17.83 12.15 -14.54
C GLU A 186 -16.52 12.15 -13.72
N MET A 187 -15.97 13.34 -13.44
CA MET A 187 -14.82 13.47 -12.54
C MET A 187 -15.15 13.02 -11.12
N GLU A 188 -16.36 13.27 -10.64
CA GLU A 188 -16.82 12.82 -9.33
C GLU A 188 -16.93 11.29 -9.25
N ASP A 189 -17.41 10.61 -10.30
CA ASP A 189 -17.40 9.14 -10.33
C ASP A 189 -15.97 8.57 -10.36
N MET A 190 -15.04 9.19 -11.11
CA MET A 190 -13.63 8.82 -11.07
C MET A 190 -13.03 8.92 -9.66
N VAL A 191 -13.32 10.02 -8.94
CA VAL A 191 -12.94 10.19 -7.53
C VAL A 191 -13.56 9.09 -6.68
N GLY A 192 -14.84 8.77 -6.90
CA GLY A 192 -15.55 7.71 -6.19
C GLY A 192 -14.87 6.35 -6.33
N VAL A 193 -14.55 5.93 -7.57
CA VAL A 193 -13.85 4.66 -7.82
C VAL A 193 -12.46 4.64 -7.17
N PHE A 194 -11.75 5.76 -7.23
CA PHE A 194 -10.42 5.89 -6.62
C PHE A 194 -10.47 5.73 -5.09
N VAL A 195 -11.41 6.42 -4.44
CA VAL A 195 -11.62 6.33 -2.98
C VAL A 195 -12.06 4.92 -2.58
N ASP A 196 -12.92 4.26 -3.36
CA ASP A 196 -13.32 2.88 -3.11
C ASP A 196 -12.14 1.90 -3.24
N ALA A 197 -11.21 2.14 -4.17
CA ALA A 197 -9.97 1.37 -4.28
C ALA A 197 -9.07 1.53 -3.04
N ASN A 198 -8.93 2.76 -2.52
CA ASN A 198 -8.19 3.01 -1.27
C ASN A 198 -8.89 2.40 -0.04
N ARG A 199 -10.22 2.45 0.00
CA ARG A 199 -11.02 1.78 1.03
C ARG A 199 -10.76 0.28 1.02
N LEU A 200 -10.71 -0.35 -0.15
CA LEU A 200 -10.38 -1.77 -0.29
C LEU A 200 -8.98 -2.08 0.26
N ARG A 201 -7.96 -1.27 -0.08
CA ARG A 201 -6.59 -1.44 0.44
C ARG A 201 -6.53 -1.35 1.97
N ARG A 202 -7.17 -0.32 2.55
CA ARG A 202 -7.26 -0.16 4.01
C ARG A 202 -7.96 -1.34 4.66
N SER A 203 -9.06 -1.82 4.08
CA SER A 203 -9.81 -2.98 4.62
C SER A 203 -8.94 -4.23 4.64
N ILE A 204 -8.25 -4.53 3.54
CA ILE A 204 -7.39 -5.72 3.45
C ILE A 204 -6.24 -5.65 4.46
N LEU A 205 -5.61 -4.49 4.59
CA LEU A 205 -4.56 -4.29 5.58
C LEU A 205 -5.09 -4.56 7.00
N ALA A 206 -6.25 -4.00 7.34
CA ALA A 206 -6.89 -4.23 8.63
C ALA A 206 -7.30 -5.71 8.83
N ASP A 207 -7.83 -6.35 7.80
CA ASP A 207 -8.26 -7.75 7.84
C ASP A 207 -7.07 -8.69 8.07
N ILE A 208 -5.95 -8.45 7.38
CA ILE A 208 -4.68 -9.18 7.58
C ILE A 208 -4.21 -9.02 9.03
N LEU A 209 -4.12 -7.78 9.53
CA LEU A 209 -3.66 -7.52 10.89
C LEU A 209 -4.57 -8.14 11.96
N SER A 210 -5.87 -8.25 11.68
CA SER A 210 -6.83 -8.95 12.56
C SER A 210 -6.72 -10.47 12.52
N ALA A 211 -6.05 -11.03 11.50
CA ALA A 211 -5.88 -12.45 11.29
C ALA A 211 -4.56 -12.98 11.86
N THR A 212 -3.56 -12.10 11.97
CA THR A 212 -2.21 -12.38 12.46
C THR A 212 -2.12 -12.24 13.97
N ASP A 213 -1.21 -12.99 14.59
CA ASP A 213 -0.73 -12.67 15.93
C ASP A 213 0.19 -11.42 15.91
N LEU A 214 0.59 -10.96 17.10
CA LEU A 214 1.40 -9.74 17.24
C LEU A 214 2.73 -9.78 16.47
N TYR A 215 3.41 -10.93 16.48
CA TYR A 215 4.72 -11.08 15.83
C TYR A 215 4.56 -11.22 14.32
N GLN A 216 3.57 -11.97 13.87
CA GLN A 216 3.17 -12.06 12.47
C GLN A 216 2.80 -10.68 11.91
N ALA A 217 1.99 -9.90 12.64
CA ALA A 217 1.62 -8.54 12.26
C ALA A 217 2.85 -7.63 12.12
N ALA A 218 3.77 -7.69 13.10
CA ALA A 218 5.00 -6.92 13.07
C ALA A 218 5.88 -7.29 11.87
N LEU A 219 6.10 -8.58 11.61
CA LEU A 219 6.93 -9.03 10.49
C LEU A 219 6.30 -8.70 9.13
N PHE A 220 4.98 -8.84 9.02
CA PHE A 220 4.25 -8.45 7.82
C PHE A 220 4.38 -6.94 7.54
N LEU A 221 4.18 -6.09 8.54
CA LEU A 221 4.32 -4.63 8.41
C LEU A 221 5.76 -4.21 8.14
N GLU A 222 6.73 -4.91 8.74
CA GLU A 222 8.14 -4.71 8.43
C GLU A 222 8.41 -5.00 6.95
N ALA A 223 7.99 -6.16 6.45
CA ALA A 223 8.22 -6.53 5.06
C ALA A 223 7.49 -5.62 4.07
N LEU A 224 6.26 -5.17 4.40
CA LEU A 224 5.53 -4.21 3.59
C LEU A 224 6.28 -2.87 3.50
N ALA A 225 6.79 -2.38 4.62
CA ALA A 225 7.59 -1.16 4.64
C ALA A 225 8.92 -1.34 3.89
N GLN A 226 9.60 -2.48 4.06
CA GLN A 226 10.82 -2.78 3.31
C GLN A 226 10.58 -2.84 1.81
N PHE A 227 9.47 -3.45 1.38
CA PHE A 227 9.07 -3.51 -0.02
C PHE A 227 8.91 -2.10 -0.60
N LEU A 228 8.22 -1.21 0.11
CA LEU A 228 8.06 0.19 -0.29
C LEU A 228 9.38 0.97 -0.29
N VAL A 229 10.22 0.77 0.72
CA VAL A 229 11.56 1.36 0.79
C VAL A 229 12.43 0.90 -0.38
N GLY A 230 12.29 -0.35 -0.80
CA GLY A 230 12.99 -0.93 -1.95
C GLY A 230 12.72 -0.19 -3.26
N PHE A 231 11.55 0.44 -3.43
CA PHE A 231 11.28 1.28 -4.61
C PHE A 231 12.19 2.52 -4.70
N LYS A 232 12.84 2.93 -3.60
CA LYS A 232 13.80 4.05 -3.58
C LYS A 232 15.25 3.58 -3.66
N ASP A 233 15.51 2.29 -3.88
CA ASP A 233 16.87 1.81 -4.07
C ASP A 233 17.49 2.44 -5.33
N GLN A 234 18.55 3.23 -5.13
CA GLN A 234 19.13 4.03 -6.22
C GLN A 234 19.79 3.14 -7.29
N LYS A 235 20.31 1.98 -6.91
CA LYS A 235 20.92 1.05 -7.86
C LYS A 235 19.84 0.47 -8.77
N LEU A 236 18.76 -0.02 -8.18
CA LEU A 236 17.60 -0.56 -8.90
C LEU A 236 16.97 0.51 -9.81
N LEU A 237 16.81 1.74 -9.32
CA LEU A 237 16.29 2.86 -10.12
C LEU A 237 17.18 3.14 -11.33
N ASN A 238 18.49 3.21 -11.12
CA ASN A 238 19.44 3.42 -12.22
C ASN A 238 19.43 2.28 -13.24
N GLU A 239 19.23 1.03 -12.80
CA GLU A 239 19.11 -0.13 -13.69
C GLU A 239 17.79 -0.12 -14.47
N PHE A 240 16.69 0.23 -13.81
CA PHE A 240 15.37 0.34 -14.43
C PHE A 240 15.32 1.44 -15.49
N GLU A 241 15.88 2.61 -15.21
CA GLU A 241 15.93 3.73 -16.17
C GLU A 241 16.83 3.45 -17.38
N LYS A 242 17.82 2.56 -17.22
CA LYS A 242 18.67 2.09 -18.32
C LYS A 242 18.01 1.00 -19.16
N CYS A 243 16.92 0.38 -18.70
CA CYS A 243 16.16 -0.61 -19.47
C CYS A 243 15.45 0.08 -20.64
N LYS A 244 16.15 0.14 -21.78
CA LYS A 244 15.58 0.54 -23.07
C LYS A 244 14.80 -0.63 -23.66
N ILE A 245 13.62 -0.93 -23.11
CA ILE A 245 12.67 -1.77 -23.84
C ILE A 245 11.95 -0.83 -24.81
N ALA A 246 12.21 -0.99 -26.10
CA ALA A 246 11.36 -0.39 -27.13
C ALA A 246 9.98 -1.04 -26.99
N ILE A 247 8.97 -0.24 -26.66
CA ILE A 247 7.57 -0.68 -26.72
C ILE A 247 7.23 -0.72 -28.21
N ASN A 248 7.26 -1.92 -28.80
CA ASN A 248 6.79 -2.18 -30.16
C ASN A 248 5.26 -2.16 -30.22
#